data_AF-A0A9Y3QM36-F1
#
_entry.id   AF-A0A9Y3QM36-F1
#
_cell.length_a   1.000
_cell.length_b   1.000
_cell.length_c   1.000
_cell.angle_alpha   90.00
_cell.angle_beta   90.00
_cell.angle_gamma   90.00
#
_symmetry.space_group_name_H-M   'P 1'
#
loop_
_entity.id
_entity.type
_entity.pdbx_description
1 polymer ?
#
loop_
_entity_poly.entity_id
_entity_poly.type
_entity_poly.pdbx_seq_one_letter_code
_entity_poly.pdbx_strand_id
1 'polypeptide(L)'
;MEEINKMQSIPDLESALCSVLRVDLPEPRKGVLLELYVQTVLFCREHSFNKEQTSTLLSIIKSIHEANVETPLNNSEQCFKYCRELLLCHSVRRPPFSISLFNADEVNRVLTYILSNYMKHYKLYKYIFTTQVNLDLSLRYSGMPDIGSPTVEDSSAPGVENETEAEDGTSSETQQASIAAPAGATSELKALIEQQVREQMMLVSGQLDQRIKEKASQQNSALDYSQNSHKAKK
;
A
#
# COMPACT_ATOMS: atom_id res chain seq x y z
N MET A 1 -8.28 32.20 19.23
CA MET A 1 -8.06 31.16 20.28
C MET A 1 -8.88 31.40 21.55
N GLU A 2 -9.11 32.64 21.99
CA GLU A 2 -9.95 32.86 23.19
C GLU A 2 -11.40 32.39 23.03
N GLU A 3 -12.00 32.66 21.87
CA GLU A 3 -13.37 32.22 21.55
C GLU A 3 -13.45 30.69 21.41
N ILE A 4 -12.46 30.09 20.74
CA ILE A 4 -12.33 28.63 20.57
C ILE A 4 -12.23 27.91 21.92
N ASN A 5 -11.56 28.48 22.93
CA ASN A 5 -11.47 27.84 24.25
C ASN A 5 -12.74 27.97 25.09
N LYS A 6 -13.63 28.92 24.80
CA LYS A 6 -14.89 29.13 25.54
C LYS A 6 -16.04 28.27 25.00
N MET A 7 -16.01 27.92 23.72
CA MET A 7 -17.10 27.20 23.06
C MET A 7 -17.11 25.72 23.46
N GLN A 8 -18.11 25.28 24.24
CA GLN A 8 -18.23 23.87 24.63
C GLN A 8 -18.99 23.01 23.61
N SER A 9 -19.81 23.60 22.74
CA SER A 9 -20.55 22.86 21.73
C SER A 9 -19.66 22.54 20.51
N ILE A 10 -19.81 21.33 19.97
CA ILE A 10 -19.13 20.88 18.75
C ILE A 10 -19.48 21.75 17.52
N PRO A 11 -20.76 22.07 17.23
CA PRO A 11 -21.09 22.84 16.03
C PRO A 11 -20.60 24.30 16.08
N ASP A 12 -20.57 24.93 17.26
CA ASP A 12 -20.02 26.28 17.39
C ASP A 12 -18.49 26.26 17.21
N LEU A 13 -17.84 25.20 17.67
CA LEU A 13 -16.40 25.00 17.50
C LEU A 13 -16.02 24.79 16.03
N GLU A 14 -16.78 23.99 15.28
CA GLU A 14 -16.60 23.82 13.84
C GLU A 14 -16.73 25.14 13.08
N SER A 15 -17.75 25.93 13.39
CA SER A 15 -17.98 27.25 12.79
C SER A 15 -16.81 28.21 13.08
N ALA A 16 -16.34 28.24 14.33
CA ALA A 16 -15.20 29.07 14.73
C ALA A 16 -13.90 28.62 14.06
N LEU A 17 -13.63 27.32 13.98
CA LEU A 17 -12.46 26.77 13.30
C LEU A 17 -12.50 27.04 11.80
N CYS A 18 -13.67 26.93 11.17
CA CYS A 18 -13.86 27.24 9.75
C CYS A 18 -13.48 28.70 9.45
N SER A 19 -13.90 29.63 10.31
CA SER A 19 -13.58 31.06 10.21
C SER A 19 -12.09 31.35 10.43
N VAL A 20 -11.51 30.77 11.49
CA VAL A 20 -10.12 31.04 11.89
C VAL A 20 -9.10 30.43 10.92
N LEU A 21 -9.35 29.22 10.45
CA LEU A 21 -8.44 28.48 9.58
C LEU A 21 -8.69 28.73 8.09
N ARG A 22 -9.75 29.49 7.74
CA ARG A 22 -10.18 29.81 6.37
C ARG A 22 -10.31 28.56 5.50
N VAL A 23 -11.13 27.62 5.96
CA VAL A 23 -11.35 26.34 5.25
C VAL A 23 -12.38 26.55 4.15
N ASP A 24 -11.91 26.95 2.97
CA ASP A 24 -12.74 27.13 1.76
C ASP A 24 -12.70 25.85 0.90
N LEU A 25 -13.28 24.77 1.41
CA LEU A 25 -13.38 23.48 0.68
C LEU A 25 -14.84 23.07 0.45
N PRO A 26 -15.12 22.34 -0.65
CA PRO A 26 -16.42 21.72 -0.84
C PRO A 26 -16.61 20.52 0.10
N GLU A 27 -17.86 20.24 0.44
CA GLU A 27 -18.26 18.99 1.12
C GLU A 27 -17.99 17.79 0.18
N PRO A 28 -17.51 16.63 0.66
CA PRO A 28 -17.29 16.21 2.06
C PRO A 28 -15.90 16.53 2.64
N ARG A 29 -15.01 17.14 1.86
CA ARG A 29 -13.62 17.40 2.28
C ARG A 29 -13.55 18.36 3.45
N LYS A 30 -14.45 19.35 3.46
CA LYS A 30 -14.58 20.32 4.54
C LYS A 30 -14.91 19.65 5.87
N GLY A 31 -15.93 18.80 5.95
CA GLY A 31 -16.32 18.10 7.17
C GLY A 31 -15.18 17.24 7.73
N VAL A 32 -14.50 16.46 6.89
CA VAL A 32 -13.36 15.61 7.32
C VAL A 32 -12.21 16.45 7.89
N LEU A 33 -11.94 17.61 7.30
CA LEU A 33 -10.88 18.50 7.77
C LEU A 33 -11.27 19.22 9.07
N LEU A 34 -12.54 19.64 9.21
CA LEU A 34 -13.06 20.23 10.44
C LEU A 34 -13.06 19.22 11.58
N GLU A 35 -13.48 17.98 11.34
CA GLU A 35 -13.44 16.89 12.32
C GLU A 35 -12.02 16.69 12.86
N LEU A 36 -11.01 16.67 11.98
CA LEU A 36 -9.59 16.58 12.38
C LEU A 36 -9.19 17.73 13.32
N TYR A 37 -9.61 18.96 13.03
CA TYR A 37 -9.30 20.13 13.85
C TYR A 37 -10.06 20.13 15.18
N VAL A 38 -11.34 19.76 15.17
CA VAL A 38 -12.17 19.61 16.37
C VAL A 38 -11.54 18.59 17.30
N GLN A 39 -11.19 17.42 16.78
CA GLN A 39 -10.56 16.36 17.57
C GLN A 39 -9.21 16.79 18.15
N THR A 40 -8.45 17.62 17.42
CA THR A 40 -7.20 18.20 17.92
C THR A 40 -7.45 19.16 19.09
N VAL A 41 -8.49 19.99 19.01
CA VAL A 41 -8.88 20.90 20.10
C VAL A 41 -9.39 20.13 21.32
N LEU A 42 -10.19 19.08 21.11
CA LEU A 42 -10.68 18.23 22.21
C LEU A 42 -9.52 17.55 22.94
N PHE A 43 -8.54 17.01 22.21
CA PHE A 43 -7.31 16.46 22.80
C PHE A 43 -6.54 17.50 23.63
N CYS A 44 -6.41 18.74 23.14
CA CYS A 44 -5.77 19.82 23.89
C CYS A 44 -6.52 20.16 25.18
N ARG A 45 -7.85 20.11 25.16
CA ARG A 45 -8.69 20.35 26.36
C ARG A 45 -8.54 19.23 27.39
N GLU A 46 -8.54 17.98 26.95
CA GLU A 46 -8.35 16.82 27.81
C GLU A 46 -7.02 16.87 28.55
N HIS A 47 -5.96 17.33 27.88
CA HIS A 47 -4.64 17.50 28.47
C HIS A 47 -4.37 18.89 29.07
N SER A 48 -5.39 19.75 29.18
CA SER A 48 -5.30 21.09 29.77
C SER A 48 -4.19 21.98 29.17
N PHE A 49 -4.02 21.93 27.85
CA PHE A 49 -3.03 22.75 27.15
C PHE A 49 -3.41 24.24 27.13
N ASN A 50 -2.38 25.09 27.19
CA ASN A 50 -2.50 26.54 27.09
C ASN A 50 -2.95 26.97 25.68
N LYS A 51 -3.43 28.22 25.56
CA LYS A 51 -3.92 28.79 24.28
C LYS A 51 -2.85 28.71 23.18
N GLU A 52 -1.62 29.01 23.54
CA GLU A 52 -0.45 29.02 22.66
C GLU A 52 -0.11 27.59 22.22
N GLN A 53 -0.16 26.63 23.14
CA GLN A 53 0.08 25.21 22.87
C GLN A 53 -0.98 24.66 21.90
N THR A 54 -2.27 24.92 22.17
CA THR A 54 -3.37 24.50 21.29
C THR A 54 -3.24 25.12 19.90
N SER A 55 -2.91 26.41 19.82
CA SER A 55 -2.69 27.10 18.53
C SER A 55 -1.53 26.48 17.76
N THR A 56 -0.45 26.15 18.47
CA THR A 56 0.75 25.56 17.89
C THR A 56 0.46 24.15 17.39
N LEU A 57 -0.20 23.31 18.18
CA LEU A 57 -0.56 21.96 17.77
C LEU A 57 -1.49 21.97 16.56
N LEU A 58 -2.49 22.85 16.55
CA LEU A 58 -3.40 23.00 15.42
C LEU A 58 -2.63 23.42 14.14
N SER A 59 -1.65 24.32 14.27
CA SER A 59 -0.76 24.70 13.18
C SER A 59 0.11 23.53 12.71
N ILE A 60 0.67 22.73 13.63
CA ILE A 60 1.46 21.54 13.29
C ILE A 60 0.61 20.55 12.48
N ILE A 61 -0.60 20.23 12.96
CA ILE A 61 -1.53 19.33 12.25
C ILE A 61 -1.87 19.87 10.87
N LYS A 62 -2.16 21.17 10.75
CA LYS A 62 -2.43 21.83 9.47
C LYS A 62 -1.24 21.69 8.51
N SER A 63 -0.03 22.03 8.95
CA SER A 63 1.17 21.96 8.11
C SER A 63 1.51 20.52 7.69
N ILE A 64 1.32 19.54 8.57
CA ILE A 64 1.48 18.12 8.24
C ILE A 64 0.45 17.71 7.19
N HIS A 65 -0.80 18.14 7.35
CA HIS A 65 -1.87 17.82 6.41
C HIS A 65 -1.63 18.41 5.02
N GLU A 66 -1.25 19.69 4.95
CA GLU A 66 -0.87 20.34 3.69
C GLU A 66 0.28 19.59 3.00
N ALA A 67 1.34 19.23 3.73
CA ALA A 67 2.47 18.47 3.20
C ALA A 67 2.06 17.05 2.71
N ASN A 68 1.14 16.38 3.39
CA ASN A 68 0.64 15.06 2.98
C ASN A 68 -0.15 15.13 1.65
N VAL A 69 -0.94 16.19 1.48
CA VAL A 69 -1.83 16.39 0.32
C VAL A 69 -1.11 16.99 -0.89
N GLU A 70 0.04 17.63 -0.70
CA GLU A 70 0.82 18.26 -1.78
C GLU A 70 1.17 17.30 -2.94
N THR A 71 1.30 16.00 -2.66
CA THR A 71 1.60 14.98 -3.67
C THR A 71 0.64 13.80 -3.58
N PRO A 72 0.22 13.19 -4.70
CA PRO A 72 -0.53 11.93 -4.69
C PRO A 72 0.35 10.73 -4.33
N LEU A 73 1.68 10.88 -4.35
CA LEU A 73 2.63 9.80 -4.05
C LEU A 73 2.74 9.55 -2.54
N ASN A 74 3.14 8.35 -2.15
CA ASN A 74 3.35 8.03 -0.74
C ASN A 74 4.53 8.84 -0.15
N ASN A 75 4.24 9.76 0.76
CA ASN A 75 5.19 10.62 1.45
C ASN A 75 5.11 10.53 2.98
N SER A 76 4.55 9.43 3.50
CA SER A 76 4.31 9.23 4.95
C SER A 76 5.55 9.42 5.82
N GLU A 77 6.71 8.89 5.38
CA GLU A 77 7.97 9.03 6.11
C GLU A 77 8.45 10.50 6.16
N GLN A 78 8.28 11.25 5.07
CA GLN A 78 8.65 12.67 5.02
C GLN A 78 7.71 13.50 5.89
N CYS A 79 6.40 13.24 5.86
CA CYS A 79 5.43 13.90 6.74
C CYS A 79 5.72 13.62 8.22
N PHE A 80 6.12 12.39 8.55
CA PHE A 80 6.51 12.03 9.91
C PHE A 80 7.79 12.73 10.35
N LYS A 81 8.80 12.79 9.47
CA LYS A 81 10.04 13.53 9.73
C LYS A 81 9.76 15.01 9.95
N TYR A 82 8.94 15.62 9.09
CA TYR A 82 8.54 17.01 9.21
C TYR A 82 7.76 17.28 10.51
N CYS A 83 6.85 16.39 10.89
CA CYS A 83 6.16 16.43 12.19
C CYS A 83 7.16 16.46 13.37
N ARG A 84 8.16 15.57 13.36
CA ARG A 84 9.19 15.53 14.41
C ARG A 84 10.02 16.80 14.47
N GLU A 85 10.38 17.36 13.32
CA GLU A 85 11.13 18.62 13.24
C GLU A 85 10.33 19.79 13.80
N LEU A 86 9.06 19.92 13.42
CA LEU A 86 8.15 20.94 13.96
C LEU A 86 7.99 20.79 15.48
N LEU A 87 7.73 19.58 15.98
CA LEU A 87 7.65 19.32 17.42
C LEU A 87 8.93 19.73 18.14
N LEU A 88 10.10 19.40 17.59
CA LEU A 88 11.38 19.75 18.19
C LEU A 88 11.59 21.26 18.29
N CYS A 89 11.17 22.02 17.26
CA CYS A 89 11.20 23.49 17.26
C CYS A 89 10.31 24.12 18.36
N HIS A 90 9.28 23.40 18.81
CA HIS A 90 8.38 23.86 19.87
C HIS A 90 8.67 23.23 21.25
N SER A 91 9.70 22.40 21.36
CA SER A 91 10.08 21.69 22.59
C SER A 91 11.42 22.16 23.18
N VAL A 92 12.34 22.62 22.33
CA VAL A 92 13.69 23.02 22.74
C VAL A 92 13.80 24.53 22.74
N ARG A 93 14.46 25.12 23.74
CA ARG A 93 14.73 26.56 23.80
C ARG A 93 16.03 26.93 23.07
N ARG A 94 15.94 27.44 21.84
CA ARG A 94 17.06 28.03 21.06
C ARG A 94 16.57 29.21 20.21
N PRO A 95 16.44 30.42 20.79
CA PRO A 95 16.19 31.62 20.01
C PRO A 95 17.29 31.85 18.96
N PRO A 96 16.97 32.32 17.74
CA PRO A 96 15.66 32.72 17.21
C PRO A 96 14.80 31.57 16.66
N PHE A 97 15.30 30.33 16.63
CA PHE A 97 14.70 29.24 15.85
C PHE A 97 13.67 28.38 16.61
N SER A 98 13.74 28.32 17.94
CA SER A 98 12.89 27.41 18.72
C SER A 98 12.47 27.99 20.08
N ILE A 99 11.20 27.73 20.44
CA ILE A 99 10.54 28.22 21.64
C ILE A 99 10.10 26.98 22.45
N SER A 100 10.36 26.98 23.75
CA SER A 100 9.99 25.88 24.65
C SER A 100 8.51 26.01 25.06
N LEU A 101 7.60 25.62 24.19
CA LEU A 101 6.15 25.61 24.46
C LEU A 101 5.68 24.30 25.09
N PHE A 102 6.31 23.18 24.77
CA PHE A 102 5.94 21.86 25.29
C PHE A 102 7.03 21.27 26.18
N ASN A 103 6.60 20.63 27.26
CA ASN A 103 7.46 19.81 28.12
C ASN A 103 7.71 18.44 27.49
N ALA A 104 8.77 17.73 27.90
CA ALA A 104 9.12 16.43 27.32
C ALA A 104 7.97 15.40 27.38
N ASP A 105 7.21 15.37 28.47
CA ASP A 105 6.04 14.49 28.60
C ASP A 105 4.89 14.88 27.67
N GLU A 106 4.65 16.17 27.51
CA GLU A 106 3.62 16.71 26.61
C GLU A 106 3.96 16.41 25.16
N VAL A 107 5.24 16.51 24.78
CA VAL A 107 5.73 16.15 23.44
C VAL A 107 5.47 14.68 23.13
N ASN A 108 5.74 13.78 24.08
CA ASN A 108 5.47 12.36 23.90
C ASN A 108 3.97 12.08 23.73
N ARG A 109 3.10 12.76 24.50
CA ARG A 109 1.65 12.65 24.36
C ARG A 109 1.18 13.15 23.00
N VAL A 110 1.65 14.32 22.57
CA VAL A 110 1.32 14.90 21.26
C VAL A 110 1.80 14.00 20.13
N LEU A 111 3.02 13.49 20.20
CA LEU A 111 3.56 12.59 19.18
C LEU A 111 2.73 11.31 19.07
N THR A 112 2.37 10.72 20.22
CA THR A 112 1.52 9.53 20.28
C THR A 112 0.13 9.80 19.69
N TYR A 113 -0.44 10.98 20.00
CA TYR A 113 -1.72 11.43 19.45
C TYR A 113 -1.66 11.56 17.92
N ILE A 114 -0.65 12.24 17.37
CA ILE A 114 -0.49 12.43 15.93
C ILE A 114 -0.31 11.08 15.22
N LEU A 115 0.49 10.19 15.79
CA LEU A 115 0.71 8.85 15.24
C LEU A 115 -0.59 8.04 15.17
N SER A 116 -1.37 8.08 16.25
CA SER A 116 -2.57 7.23 16.39
C SER A 116 -3.78 7.78 15.63
N ASN A 117 -3.97 9.10 15.63
CA ASN A 117 -5.17 9.74 15.06
C ASN A 117 -4.97 10.22 13.63
N TYR A 118 -3.76 10.70 13.28
CA TYR A 118 -3.51 11.23 11.95
C TYR A 118 -2.73 10.22 11.07
N MET A 119 -1.54 9.80 11.51
CA MET A 119 -0.64 8.98 10.67
C MET A 119 -1.19 7.58 10.39
N LYS A 120 -1.89 6.97 11.36
CA LYS A 120 -2.60 5.69 11.15
C LYS A 120 -3.58 5.77 9.98
N HIS A 121 -4.22 6.92 9.79
CA HIS A 121 -5.23 7.16 8.77
C HIS A 121 -4.69 7.94 7.56
N TYR A 122 -3.35 7.97 7.34
CA TYR A 122 -2.75 8.80 6.30
C TYR A 122 -3.28 8.50 4.88
N LYS A 123 -3.59 7.22 4.59
CA LYS A 123 -4.14 6.79 3.28
C LYS A 123 -5.52 7.38 3.01
N LEU A 124 -6.35 7.49 4.06
CA LEU A 124 -7.70 8.06 3.97
C LEU A 124 -7.62 9.53 3.59
N TYR A 125 -6.80 10.30 4.29
CA TYR A 125 -6.58 11.71 3.97
C TYR A 125 -6.00 11.87 2.56
N LYS A 126 -5.05 11.03 2.15
CA LYS A 126 -4.52 11.10 0.79
C LYS A 126 -5.60 10.83 -0.26
N TYR A 127 -6.42 9.80 -0.07
CA TYR A 127 -7.51 9.46 -0.97
C TYR A 127 -8.53 10.59 -1.15
N ILE A 128 -8.93 11.25 -0.06
CA ILE A 128 -9.97 12.28 -0.08
C ILE A 128 -9.47 13.58 -0.71
N PHE A 129 -8.22 13.96 -0.39
CA PHE A 129 -7.71 15.30 -0.68
C PHE A 129 -6.78 15.38 -1.90
N THR A 130 -6.25 14.26 -2.41
CA THR A 130 -5.40 14.26 -3.61
C THR A 130 -6.16 13.86 -4.87
N THR A 131 -5.68 14.35 -6.02
CA THR A 131 -6.20 13.93 -7.33
C THR A 131 -5.72 12.52 -7.64
N GLN A 132 -6.64 11.62 -7.97
CA GLN A 132 -6.30 10.27 -8.42
C GLN A 132 -5.65 10.34 -9.81
N VAL A 133 -4.42 9.85 -9.92
CA VAL A 133 -3.71 9.73 -11.20
C VAL A 133 -3.86 8.29 -11.66
N ASN A 134 -4.71 8.06 -12.68
CA ASN A 134 -4.88 6.75 -13.30
C ASN A 134 -3.93 6.65 -14.49
N LEU A 135 -3.13 5.58 -14.54
CA LEU A 135 -2.28 5.27 -15.68
C LEU A 135 -3.00 4.26 -16.57
N ASP A 136 -3.48 4.71 -17.72
CA ASP A 136 -4.03 3.83 -18.75
C ASP A 136 -2.91 3.35 -19.68
N LEU A 137 -2.56 2.07 -19.58
CA LEU A 137 -1.48 1.44 -20.37
C LEU A 137 -2.07 0.63 -21.51
N SER A 138 -1.96 1.16 -22.72
CA SER A 138 -2.24 0.41 -23.95
C SER A 138 -0.93 -0.17 -24.51
N LEU A 139 -0.73 -1.48 -24.33
CA LEU A 139 0.43 -2.19 -24.86
C LEU A 139 0.10 -2.76 -26.26
N ARG A 140 0.78 -2.27 -27.31
CA ARG A 140 0.80 -2.93 -28.62
C ARG A 140 2.10 -3.71 -28.78
N TYR A 141 1.99 -5.02 -28.93
CA TYR A 141 3.12 -5.89 -29.22
C TYR A 141 3.36 -5.93 -30.74
N SER A 142 4.58 -5.59 -31.19
CA SER A 142 4.94 -5.71 -32.60
C SER A 142 5.11 -7.20 -32.97
N GLY A 143 4.30 -7.68 -33.91
CA GLY A 143 4.39 -9.06 -34.44
C GLY A 143 3.13 -9.92 -34.30
N MET A 144 2.04 -9.42 -33.69
CA MET A 144 0.74 -10.09 -33.68
C MET A 144 -0.19 -9.50 -34.75
N PRO A 145 -0.92 -10.30 -35.54
CA PRO A 145 -1.95 -9.77 -36.44
C PRO A 145 -3.03 -9.05 -35.64
N ASP A 146 -3.47 -7.88 -36.12
CA ASP A 146 -4.43 -7.00 -35.47
C ASP A 146 -5.80 -7.72 -35.39
N ILE A 147 -6.04 -8.46 -34.31
CA ILE A 147 -7.37 -8.96 -33.98
C ILE A 147 -8.15 -7.74 -33.50
N GLY A 148 -9.11 -7.31 -34.32
CA GLY A 148 -9.86 -6.08 -34.15
C GLY A 148 -10.29 -5.81 -32.71
N SER A 149 -10.18 -4.53 -32.33
CA SER A 149 -10.64 -3.97 -31.06
C SER A 149 -11.99 -4.57 -30.61
N PRO A 150 -12.11 -5.11 -29.38
CA PRO A 150 -13.42 -5.31 -28.80
C PRO A 150 -13.99 -3.94 -28.44
N THR A 151 -15.01 -3.51 -29.17
CA THR A 151 -15.90 -2.43 -28.77
C THR A 151 -16.51 -2.82 -27.41
N VAL A 152 -16.06 -2.18 -26.34
CA VAL A 152 -16.75 -2.20 -25.05
C VAL A 152 -17.98 -1.32 -25.18
N GLU A 153 -19.11 -1.95 -25.55
CA GLU A 153 -20.42 -1.33 -25.39
C GLU A 153 -20.74 -1.23 -23.89
N ASP A 154 -21.01 0.00 -23.47
CA ASP A 154 -21.50 0.43 -22.18
C ASP A 154 -22.72 -0.42 -21.74
N SER A 155 -22.54 -1.26 -20.72
CA SER A 155 -23.62 -1.95 -20.04
C SER A 155 -23.86 -1.30 -18.69
N SER A 156 -24.63 -0.23 -18.73
CA SER A 156 -25.34 0.32 -17.58
C SER A 156 -26.44 -0.66 -17.13
N ALA A 157 -26.40 -1.10 -15.87
CA ALA A 157 -27.56 -1.66 -15.17
C ALA A 157 -27.41 -1.57 -13.63
N PRO A 158 -28.52 -1.44 -12.88
CA PRO A 158 -28.66 -0.52 -11.75
C PRO A 158 -28.51 -1.17 -10.36
N GLY A 159 -28.39 -0.32 -9.34
CA GLY A 159 -28.05 -0.70 -7.96
C GLY A 159 -29.14 -1.37 -7.14
N VAL A 160 -28.71 -1.91 -5.98
CA VAL A 160 -29.49 -2.10 -4.76
C VAL A 160 -28.55 -1.94 -3.56
N GLU A 161 -29.08 -1.25 -2.55
CA GLU A 161 -28.44 -0.76 -1.33
C GLU A 161 -28.53 -1.78 -0.17
N ASN A 162 -27.70 -1.52 0.86
CA ASN A 162 -27.83 -1.86 2.30
C ASN A 162 -27.01 -3.01 2.94
N GLU A 163 -26.01 -2.57 3.74
CA GLU A 163 -25.75 -2.80 5.20
C GLU A 163 -26.07 -4.20 5.80
N THR A 164 -25.29 -4.87 6.67
CA THR A 164 -24.46 -4.44 7.83
C THR A 164 -23.65 -5.66 8.36
N GLU A 165 -22.48 -5.42 8.98
CA GLU A 165 -21.80 -6.06 10.17
C GLU A 165 -22.01 -7.58 10.52
N ALA A 166 -21.07 -8.42 11.01
CA ALA A 166 -19.74 -8.28 11.63
C ALA A 166 -19.00 -9.66 11.72
N GLU A 167 -17.67 -9.56 11.91
CA GLU A 167 -16.69 -10.42 12.62
C GLU A 167 -16.23 -11.84 12.17
N ASP A 168 -14.91 -11.87 11.96
CA ASP A 168 -13.86 -12.81 12.41
C ASP A 168 -13.54 -14.12 11.65
N GLY A 169 -12.24 -14.39 11.52
CA GLY A 169 -11.69 -15.73 11.28
C GLY A 169 -10.98 -16.01 9.95
N THR A 170 -9.71 -15.62 9.85
CA THR A 170 -8.58 -16.37 9.26
C THR A 170 -8.85 -17.49 8.23
N SER A 171 -8.43 -17.31 6.96
CA SER A 171 -7.46 -18.16 6.23
C SER A 171 -7.53 -17.96 4.71
N SER A 172 -6.34 -18.03 4.09
CA SER A 172 -6.00 -18.28 2.68
C SER A 172 -7.11 -18.50 1.66
N GLU A 173 -7.03 -17.80 0.52
CA GLU A 173 -6.84 -18.46 -0.78
C GLU A 173 -6.56 -17.48 -1.93
N THR A 174 -5.55 -17.83 -2.72
CA THR A 174 -5.12 -17.22 -3.97
C THR A 174 -6.26 -17.24 -4.99
N GLN A 175 -6.81 -16.07 -5.34
CA GLN A 175 -7.80 -15.96 -6.41
C GLN A 175 -7.12 -15.94 -7.78
N GLN A 176 -7.22 -17.07 -8.46
CA GLN A 176 -6.83 -17.28 -9.84
C GLN A 176 -7.96 -16.75 -10.74
N ALA A 177 -7.74 -15.60 -11.38
CA ALA A 177 -8.67 -15.04 -12.35
C ALA A 177 -8.73 -15.96 -13.59
N SER A 178 -9.88 -16.60 -13.78
CA SER A 178 -10.19 -17.40 -14.97
C SER A 178 -10.73 -16.47 -16.06
N ILE A 179 -9.90 -16.17 -17.06
CA ILE A 179 -10.35 -15.49 -18.28
C ILE A 179 -10.72 -16.57 -19.29
N ALA A 180 -12.00 -16.64 -19.63
CA ALA A 180 -12.51 -17.50 -20.70
C ALA A 180 -12.03 -16.98 -22.06
N ALA A 181 -11.14 -17.73 -22.70
CA ALA A 181 -10.63 -17.48 -24.05
C ALA A 181 -11.50 -18.18 -25.12
N PRO A 182 -11.62 -17.65 -26.35
CA PRO A 182 -12.52 -18.16 -27.36
C PRO A 182 -12.09 -19.57 -27.81
N ALA A 183 -13.07 -20.47 -27.93
CA ALA A 183 -12.92 -21.92 -28.06
C ALA A 183 -12.18 -22.44 -29.32
N GLY A 184 -11.73 -21.58 -30.23
CA GLY A 184 -11.00 -21.96 -31.44
C GLY A 184 -9.47 -21.91 -31.30
N ALA A 185 -8.93 -20.80 -30.80
CA ALA A 185 -7.47 -20.56 -30.77
C ALA A 185 -6.74 -21.40 -29.71
N THR A 186 -7.44 -21.85 -28.67
CA THR A 186 -6.86 -22.66 -27.59
C THR A 186 -6.60 -24.11 -28.01
N SER A 187 -7.33 -24.63 -28.99
CA SER A 187 -7.19 -26.01 -29.48
C SER A 187 -5.90 -26.20 -30.29
N GLU A 188 -5.61 -25.27 -31.21
CA GLU A 188 -4.39 -25.31 -32.04
C GLU A 188 -3.12 -25.13 -31.20
N LEU A 189 -3.14 -24.17 -30.27
CA LEU A 189 -2.04 -23.96 -29.33
C LEU A 189 -1.81 -25.17 -28.43
N LYS A 190 -2.89 -25.80 -27.93
CA LYS A 190 -2.78 -27.02 -27.12
C LYS A 190 -2.17 -28.17 -27.92
N ALA A 191 -2.57 -28.36 -29.18
CA ALA A 191 -2.00 -29.38 -30.06
C ALA A 191 -0.49 -29.16 -30.29
N LEU A 192 -0.06 -27.92 -30.51
CA LEU A 192 1.35 -27.56 -30.68
C LEU A 192 2.17 -27.84 -29.41
N ILE A 193 1.64 -27.47 -28.24
CA ILE A 193 2.30 -27.71 -26.95
C ILE A 193 2.42 -29.22 -26.69
N GLU A 194 1.37 -29.99 -26.92
CA GLU A 194 1.42 -31.44 -26.73
C GLU A 194 2.41 -32.13 -27.69
N GLN A 195 2.51 -31.66 -28.93
CA GLN A 195 3.50 -32.17 -29.89
C GLN A 195 4.92 -31.89 -29.42
N GLN A 196 5.21 -30.65 -28.99
CA GLN A 196 6.54 -30.26 -28.52
C GLN A 196 6.95 -31.03 -27.26
N VAL A 197 6.02 -31.20 -26.32
CA VAL A 197 6.28 -31.97 -25.09
C VAL A 197 6.58 -33.43 -25.41
N ARG A 198 5.84 -34.04 -26.35
CA ARG A 198 6.12 -35.42 -26.80
C ARG A 198 7.51 -35.56 -27.42
N GLU A 199 7.92 -34.60 -28.24
CA GLU A 199 9.25 -34.60 -28.88
C GLU A 199 10.38 -34.47 -27.85
N GLN A 200 10.25 -33.55 -26.89
CA GLN A 200 11.23 -33.37 -25.82
C GLN A 200 11.29 -34.60 -24.89
N MET A 201 10.14 -35.22 -24.59
CA MET A 201 10.09 -36.44 -23.77
C MET A 201 10.82 -37.61 -24.45
N MET A 202 10.68 -37.78 -25.77
CA MET A 202 11.42 -38.80 -26.51
C MET A 202 12.93 -38.54 -26.49
N LEU A 203 13.35 -37.29 -26.66
CA LEU A 203 14.76 -36.92 -26.65
C LEU A 203 15.39 -37.17 -25.27
N VAL A 204 14.71 -36.76 -24.19
CA VAL A 204 15.18 -36.98 -22.81
C VAL A 204 15.20 -38.46 -22.46
N SER A 205 14.19 -39.24 -22.86
CA SER A 205 14.17 -40.69 -22.65
C SER A 205 15.35 -41.37 -23.34
N GLY A 206 15.65 -41.01 -24.60
CA GLY A 206 16.79 -41.55 -25.32
C GLY A 206 18.14 -41.22 -24.66
N GLN A 207 18.30 -39.99 -24.15
CA GLN A 207 19.50 -39.59 -23.40
C GLN A 207 19.64 -40.36 -22.09
N LEU A 208 18.53 -40.60 -21.38
CA LEU A 208 18.51 -41.38 -20.16
C LEU A 208 18.92 -42.82 -20.42
N ASP A 209 18.35 -43.46 -21.44
CA ASP A 209 18.68 -44.84 -21.82
C ASP A 209 20.15 -44.99 -22.22
N GLN A 210 20.69 -44.01 -22.95
CA GLN A 210 22.11 -43.98 -23.30
C GLN A 210 22.99 -43.87 -22.05
N ARG A 211 22.64 -42.98 -21.11
CA ARG A 211 23.36 -42.86 -19.83
C ARG A 211 23.28 -44.12 -18.98
N ILE A 212 22.13 -44.79 -18.93
CA ILE A 212 21.96 -46.06 -18.21
C ILE A 212 22.87 -47.12 -18.84
N LYS A 213 22.90 -47.21 -20.17
CA LYS A 213 23.75 -48.18 -20.90
C LYS A 213 25.24 -47.91 -20.67
N GLU A 214 25.67 -46.66 -20.72
CA GLU A 214 27.05 -46.26 -20.42
C GLU A 214 27.43 -46.64 -18.99
N LYS A 215 26.59 -46.31 -18.00
CA LYS A 215 26.83 -46.66 -16.58
C LYS A 215 26.89 -48.17 -16.37
N ALA A 216 25.99 -48.94 -16.99
CA ALA A 216 26.02 -50.40 -16.93
C ALA A 216 27.30 -50.99 -17.54
N SER A 217 27.77 -50.44 -18.68
CA SER A 217 29.03 -50.87 -19.31
C SER A 217 30.28 -50.51 -18.47
N GLN A 218 30.27 -49.37 -17.79
CA GLN A 218 31.34 -48.99 -16.84
C GLN A 218 31.37 -49.91 -15.62
N GLN A 219 30.21 -50.30 -15.09
CA GLN A 219 30.14 -51.22 -13.96
C GLN A 219 30.59 -52.63 -14.35
N ASN A 220 30.19 -53.13 -15.52
CA ASN A 220 30.64 -54.43 -16.01
C ASN A 220 32.15 -54.47 -16.26
N SER A 221 32.73 -53.43 -16.87
CA SER A 221 34.19 -53.36 -17.06
C SER A 221 34.97 -53.25 -15.75
N ALA A 222 34.44 -52.57 -14.73
CA ALA A 222 35.04 -52.53 -13.39
C ALA A 222 34.98 -53.89 -12.67
N LEU A 223 33.91 -54.67 -12.85
CA LEU A 223 33.77 -56.03 -12.31
C LEU A 223 34.75 -57.01 -12.96
N ASP A 224 34.92 -56.94 -14.29
CA ASP A 224 35.89 -57.77 -15.02
C ASP A 224 37.33 -57.48 -14.60
N TYR A 225 37.68 -56.20 -14.39
CA TYR A 225 39.01 -55.80 -13.93
C TYR A 225 39.30 -56.31 -12.51
N SER A 226 38.30 -56.26 -11.62
CA SER A 226 38.40 -56.77 -10.25
C SER A 226 38.57 -58.29 -10.22
N GLN A 227 37.79 -59.04 -11.00
CA GLN A 227 37.90 -60.51 -11.08
C GLN A 227 39.25 -60.98 -11.63
N ASN A 228 39.82 -60.28 -12.62
CA ASN A 228 41.15 -60.61 -13.14
C ASN A 228 42.27 -60.27 -12.14
N SER A 229 42.12 -59.21 -11.35
CA SER A 229 43.10 -58.86 -10.30
C SER A 229 43.15 -59.88 -9.15
N HIS A 230 42.03 -60.56 -8.86
CA HIS A 230 41.96 -61.62 -7.86
C HIS A 230 42.53 -62.97 -8.34
N LYS A 231 42.56 -63.24 -9.66
CA LYS A 231 43.19 -64.45 -10.22
C LYS A 231 44.72 -64.35 -10.32
N ALA A 232 45.29 -63.14 -10.37
CA ALA A 232 46.73 -62.93 -10.48
C ALA A 232 47.50 -62.96 -9.13
N LYS A 233 46.81 -63.16 -8.00
CA LYS A 233 47.37 -63.13 -6.64
C LYS A 233 47.29 -64.47 -5.90
N LYS A 234 47.13 -65.59 -6.61
CA LYS A 234 47.10 -66.94 -6.04
C LYS A 234 48.12 -67.85 -6.69
#